data_AF-A0A4Q4CEX5-F1
#
_entry.id   AF-A0A4Q4CEX5-F1
#
_cell.length_a   1.000
_cell.length_b   1.000
_cell.length_c   1.000
_cell.angle_alpha   90.00
_cell.angle_beta   90.00
_cell.angle_gamma   90.00
#
_symmetry.space_group_name_H-M   'P 1'
#
loop_
_entity.id
_entity.type
_entity.pdbx_description
1 polymer ?
#
loop_
_entity_poly.entity_id
_entity_poly.type
_entity_poly.pdbx_seq_one_letter_code
_entity_poly.pdbx_strand_id
1 'polypeptide(L)'
;AIAIVMVLGVLVAALPFLVDQMGQFGEALLLTLRWPVMLALLLAVLAAVYTWAPNRPDADWVWITPGAVVAALGLIATSAGLGWYVTNFGSYDETYGSLAAVVVLMLWIWLSTVMVLLGAEVNAELDRRSAARRSPVPAV
;
A
#
# COMPACT_ATOMS: atom_id res chain seq x y z
N ALA A 1 10.10 16.58 8.98
CA ALA A 1 8.67 16.20 8.81
C ALA A 1 7.85 17.33 8.18
N ILE A 2 7.66 18.48 8.85
CA ILE A 2 6.81 19.59 8.36
C ILE A 2 7.26 20.15 7.00
N ALA A 3 8.57 20.34 6.78
CA ALA A 3 9.09 20.83 5.50
C ALA A 3 8.82 19.87 4.33
N ILE A 4 8.86 18.55 4.58
CA ILE A 4 8.56 17.54 3.56
C ILE A 4 7.08 17.56 3.21
N VAL A 5 6.19 17.70 4.21
CA VAL A 5 4.74 17.81 4.03
C VAL A 5 4.37 19.07 3.24
N MET A 6 5.02 20.20 3.54
CA MET A 6 4.82 21.46 2.81
C MET A 6 5.27 21.35 1.35
N VAL A 7 6.45 20.78 1.09
CA VAL A 7 6.97 20.58 -0.28
C VAL A 7 6.07 19.63 -1.07
N LEU A 8 5.58 18.55 -0.45
CA LEU A 8 4.61 17.65 -1.09
C LEU A 8 3.29 18.37 -1.40
N GLY A 9 2.78 19.17 -0.48
CA GLY A 9 1.53 19.93 -0.66
C GLY A 9 1.63 20.95 -1.80
N VAL A 10 2.75 21.67 -1.88
CA VAL A 10 3.02 22.62 -2.97
C VAL A 10 3.16 21.90 -4.31
N LEU A 11 3.83 20.75 -4.35
CA LEU A 11 3.98 19.95 -5.56
C LEU A 11 2.64 19.43 -6.09
N VAL A 12 1.77 18.93 -5.21
CA VAL A 12 0.43 18.43 -5.55
C VAL A 12 -0.49 19.57 -6.03
N ALA A 13 -0.37 20.77 -5.46
CA ALA A 13 -1.16 21.92 -5.87
C ALA A 13 -0.67 22.57 -7.18
N ALA A 14 0.64 22.55 -7.45
CA ALA A 14 1.24 23.14 -8.65
C ALA A 14 1.06 22.27 -9.90
N LEU A 15 0.95 20.94 -9.72
CA LEU A 15 0.75 19.98 -10.81
C LEU A 15 -0.49 20.25 -11.69
N PRO A 16 -1.72 20.40 -11.14
CA PRO A 16 -2.89 20.69 -11.96
C PRO A 16 -2.79 22.05 -12.66
N PHE A 17 -2.20 23.07 -12.01
CA PHE A 17 -2.00 24.39 -12.60
C PHE A 17 -1.07 24.36 -13.84
N LEU A 18 0.00 23.57 -13.80
CA LEU A 18 0.90 23.39 -14.93
C LEU A 18 0.27 22.57 -16.07
N VAL A 19 -0.64 21.66 -15.72
CA VAL A 19 -1.30 20.79 -16.71
C VAL A 19 -2.48 21.46 -17.38
N ASP A 20 -3.18 22.36 -16.69
CA ASP A 20 -4.25 23.18 -17.28
C ASP A 20 -3.72 24.05 -18.45
N GLN A 21 -2.46 24.49 -18.35
CA GLN A 21 -1.75 25.21 -19.42
C GLN A 21 -1.47 24.35 -20.67
N MET A 22 -1.56 23.02 -20.57
CA MET A 22 -1.38 22.07 -21.68
C MET A 22 -2.72 21.66 -22.33
N GLY A 23 -3.85 22.14 -21.80
CA GLY A 23 -5.20 21.86 -22.31
C GLY A 23 -5.62 20.39 -22.21
N GLN A 24 -6.59 19.98 -23.04
CA GLN A 24 -7.22 18.65 -23.06
C GLN A 24 -6.24 17.45 -23.15
N PHE A 25 -5.07 17.63 -23.77
CA PHE A 25 -4.04 16.58 -23.84
C PHE A 25 -3.33 16.38 -22.49
N GLY A 26 -3.14 17.46 -21.73
CA GLY A 26 -2.56 17.42 -20.39
C GLY A 26 -3.47 16.72 -19.39
N GLU A 27 -4.77 17.03 -19.41
CA GLU A 27 -5.77 16.37 -18.55
C GLU A 27 -5.88 14.87 -18.84
N ALA A 28 -5.93 14.48 -20.12
CA ALA A 28 -6.02 13.07 -20.51
C ALA A 28 -4.77 12.28 -20.07
N LEU A 29 -3.58 12.88 -20.21
CA LEU A 29 -2.33 12.28 -19.76
C LEU A 29 -2.30 12.14 -18.24
N LEU A 30 -2.69 13.18 -17.49
CA LEU A 30 -2.77 13.12 -16.03
C LEU A 30 -3.74 12.04 -15.53
N LEU A 31 -4.94 11.95 -16.11
CA LEU A 31 -5.92 10.94 -15.72
C LEU A 31 -5.40 9.52 -15.93
N THR A 32 -4.64 9.32 -17.02
CA THR A 32 -4.03 8.02 -17.34
C THR A 32 -2.83 7.72 -16.46
N LEU A 33 -1.94 8.70 -16.23
CA LEU A 33 -0.73 8.55 -15.41
C LEU A 33 -1.03 8.48 -13.91
N ARG A 34 -2.17 9.01 -13.47
CA ARG A 34 -2.59 9.01 -12.05
C ARG A 34 -2.60 7.62 -11.44
N TRP A 35 -3.18 6.64 -12.14
CA TRP A 35 -3.27 5.26 -11.66
C TRP A 35 -1.90 4.58 -11.45
N PRO A 36 -0.98 4.58 -12.43
CA PRO A 36 0.35 4.02 -12.24
C PRO A 36 1.19 4.81 -11.23
N VAL A 37 1.04 6.15 -11.17
CA VAL A 37 1.75 6.97 -10.16
C VAL A 37 1.25 6.64 -8.75
N MET A 38 -0.07 6.52 -8.52
CA MET A 38 -0.61 6.09 -7.23
C MET A 38 -0.10 4.71 -6.83
N LEU A 39 -0.05 3.77 -7.76
CA LEU A 39 0.48 2.42 -7.53
C LEU A 39 1.97 2.46 -7.14
N ALA A 40 2.78 3.23 -7.88
CA ALA A 40 4.20 3.40 -7.60
C ALA A 40 4.45 4.07 -6.24
N LEU A 41 3.64 5.08 -5.88
CA LEU A 41 3.70 5.74 -4.58
C LEU A 41 3.35 4.78 -3.44
N LEU A 42 2.30 3.97 -3.63
CA LEU A 42 1.89 2.97 -2.64
C LEU A 42 2.98 1.92 -2.43
N LEU A 43 3.60 1.43 -3.51
CA LEU A 43 4.76 0.54 -3.44
C LEU A 43 5.95 1.19 -2.74
N ALA A 44 6.25 2.46 -3.02
CA ALA A 44 7.36 3.18 -2.39
C ALA A 44 7.13 3.39 -0.89
N VAL A 45 5.91 3.73 -0.48
CA VAL A 45 5.54 3.87 0.93
C VAL A 45 5.60 2.52 1.64
N LEU A 46 5.08 1.44 1.05
CA LEU A 46 5.20 0.10 1.63
C LEU A 46 6.68 -0.32 1.74
N ALA A 47 7.48 -0.10 0.70
CA ALA A 47 8.92 -0.39 0.72
C ALA A 47 9.63 0.39 1.83
N ALA A 48 9.35 1.69 1.98
CA ALA A 48 9.91 2.52 3.03
C ALA A 48 9.47 2.06 4.43
N VAL A 49 8.20 1.68 4.62
CA VAL A 49 7.72 1.10 5.88
C VAL A 49 8.44 -0.22 6.15
N TYR A 50 8.57 -1.11 5.17
CA TYR A 50 9.24 -2.40 5.35
C TYR A 50 10.76 -2.28 5.54
N THR A 51 11.41 -1.22 5.06
CA THR A 51 12.86 -0.99 5.23
C THR A 51 13.21 -0.11 6.42
N TRP A 52 12.32 0.78 6.88
CA TRP A 52 12.56 1.63 8.06
C TRP A 52 11.90 1.13 9.35
N ALA A 53 10.88 0.26 9.27
CA ALA A 53 10.33 -0.42 10.45
C ALA A 53 11.28 -1.44 11.12
N PRO A 54 12.23 -2.12 10.42
CA PRO A 54 13.20 -2.97 11.09
C PRO A 54 14.23 -2.09 11.80
N ASN A 55 14.08 -1.87 13.10
CA ASN A 55 15.17 -1.45 13.96
C ASN A 55 16.13 -2.64 14.17
N ARG A 56 16.75 -3.11 13.08
CA ARG A 56 17.75 -4.19 13.08
C ARG A 56 18.98 -3.74 12.27
N PRO A 57 20.20 -3.89 12.81
CA PRO A 57 21.43 -3.43 12.15
C PRO A 57 21.73 -4.06 10.78
N ASP A 58 21.12 -5.20 10.46
CA ASP A 58 21.45 -6.06 9.32
C ASP A 58 20.33 -6.17 8.28
N ALA A 59 19.58 -5.09 8.03
CA ALA A 59 18.56 -5.07 6.98
C ALA A 59 19.23 -4.90 5.60
N ASP A 60 19.53 -6.02 4.93
CA ASP A 60 19.92 -6.02 3.52
C ASP A 60 18.87 -5.25 2.70
N TRP A 61 19.32 -4.19 2.03
CA TRP A 61 18.48 -3.22 1.31
C TRP A 61 17.88 -3.86 0.05
N VAL A 62 16.81 -4.65 0.21
CA VAL A 62 16.07 -5.23 -0.90
C VAL A 62 14.94 -4.28 -1.29
N TRP A 63 15.06 -3.68 -2.47
CA TRP A 63 14.14 -2.64 -2.99
C TRP A 63 12.68 -3.15 -3.13
N ILE A 64 12.47 -4.46 -3.25
CA ILE A 64 11.16 -5.13 -3.30
C ILE A 64 11.24 -6.46 -2.55
N THR A 65 10.66 -6.54 -1.35
CA THR A 65 10.57 -7.81 -0.62
C THR A 65 9.38 -8.64 -1.12
N PRO A 66 9.48 -9.99 -1.15
CA PRO A 66 8.35 -10.86 -1.50
C PRO A 66 7.12 -10.62 -0.60
N GLY A 67 7.36 -10.30 0.67
CA GLY A 67 6.31 -9.91 1.62
C GLY A 67 5.56 -8.63 1.21
N ALA A 68 6.27 -7.63 0.66
CA ALA A 68 5.64 -6.41 0.16
C ALA A 68 4.72 -6.67 -1.04
N VAL A 69 5.08 -7.60 -1.92
CA VAL A 69 4.23 -8.02 -3.05
C VAL A 69 2.95 -8.68 -2.53
N VAL A 70 3.07 -9.57 -1.54
CA VAL A 70 1.90 -10.24 -0.93
C VAL A 70 0.99 -9.22 -0.26
N ALA A 71 1.53 -8.28 0.51
CA ALA A 71 0.75 -7.22 1.15
C ALA A 71 0.04 -6.32 0.11
N ALA A 72 0.74 -5.93 -0.95
CA ALA A 72 0.18 -5.10 -2.01
C ALA A 72 -0.96 -5.80 -2.76
N LEU A 73 -0.79 -7.08 -3.12
CA LEU A 73 -1.84 -7.88 -3.74
C LEU A 73 -3.04 -8.07 -2.79
N GLY A 74 -2.77 -8.32 -1.51
CA GLY A 74 -3.80 -8.43 -0.48
C GLY A 74 -4.62 -7.15 -0.31
N LEU A 75 -3.96 -5.98 -0.33
CA LEU A 75 -4.62 -4.67 -0.28
C LEU A 75 -5.50 -4.41 -1.52
N ILE A 76 -5.02 -4.76 -2.71
CA ILE A 76 -5.81 -4.65 -3.95
C ILE A 76 -7.03 -5.57 -3.88
N ALA A 77 -6.83 -6.83 -3.51
CA ALA A 77 -7.90 -7.82 -3.37
C ALA A 77 -8.93 -7.41 -2.31
N THR A 78 -8.47 -6.87 -1.17
CA THR A 78 -9.33 -6.34 -0.11
C THR A 78 -10.18 -5.19 -0.62
N SER A 79 -9.57 -4.23 -1.32
CA SER A 79 -10.28 -3.06 -1.84
C SER A 79 -11.32 -3.46 -2.89
N ALA A 80 -10.96 -4.35 -3.81
CA ALA A 80 -11.87 -4.87 -4.83
C ALA A 80 -13.01 -5.71 -4.23
N GLY A 81 -12.67 -6.61 -3.30
CA GLY A 81 -13.64 -7.47 -2.61
C GLY A 81 -14.63 -6.67 -1.76
N LEU A 82 -14.15 -5.66 -1.05
CA LEU A 82 -15.02 -4.78 -0.27
C LEU A 82 -15.89 -3.89 -1.18
N GLY A 83 -15.35 -3.39 -2.30
CA GLY A 83 -16.13 -2.64 -3.29
C GLY A 83 -17.25 -3.49 -3.91
N TRP A 84 -16.97 -4.76 -4.23
CA TRP A 84 -17.98 -5.71 -4.66
C TRP A 84 -19.02 -5.96 -3.55
N TYR A 85 -18.59 -6.19 -2.31
CA TYR A 85 -19.49 -6.41 -1.18
C TYR A 85 -20.49 -5.24 -0.99
N VAL A 86 -20.00 -4.01 -0.96
CA VAL A 86 -20.84 -2.82 -0.81
C VAL A 86 -21.83 -2.67 -1.96
N THR A 87 -21.40 -2.95 -3.20
CA THR A 87 -22.28 -2.81 -4.37
C THR A 87 -23.40 -3.87 -4.39
N ASN A 88 -23.14 -5.09 -3.93
CA ASN A 88 -24.12 -6.18 -3.95
C ASN A 88 -25.04 -6.19 -2.71
N PHE A 89 -24.54 -5.73 -1.56
CA PHE A 89 -25.27 -5.75 -0.28
C PHE A 89 -25.65 -4.33 0.21
N GLY A 90 -25.58 -3.33 -0.66
CA GLY A 90 -25.82 -1.91 -0.34
C GLY A 90 -27.24 -1.55 0.12
N SER A 91 -28.18 -2.49 0.17
CA SER A 91 -29.54 -2.24 0.70
C SER A 91 -29.53 -1.88 2.20
N TYR A 92 -28.43 -2.11 2.92
CA TYR A 92 -28.27 -1.67 4.32
C TYR A 92 -28.05 -0.15 4.45
N ASP A 93 -27.65 0.54 3.38
CA ASP A 93 -27.48 2.00 3.37
C ASP A 93 -28.81 2.74 3.60
N GLU A 94 -29.96 2.15 3.23
CA GLU A 94 -31.28 2.77 3.44
C GLU A 94 -31.69 2.85 4.92
N THR A 95 -31.28 1.87 5.74
CA THR A 95 -31.64 1.83 7.17
C THR A 95 -30.59 2.49 8.05
N TYR A 96 -29.30 2.32 7.71
CA TYR A 96 -28.19 2.74 8.56
C TYR A 96 -27.34 3.88 7.97
N GLY A 97 -27.54 4.24 6.70
CA GLY A 97 -26.91 5.41 6.07
C GLY A 97 -25.42 5.56 6.39
N SER A 98 -25.05 6.70 6.98
CA SER A 98 -23.66 7.03 7.33
C SER A 98 -22.97 6.04 8.28
N LEU A 99 -23.70 5.29 9.11
CA LEU A 99 -23.13 4.26 9.98
C LEU A 99 -22.55 3.09 9.17
N ALA A 100 -23.21 2.72 8.06
CA ALA A 100 -22.73 1.67 7.18
C ALA A 100 -21.37 2.06 6.56
N ALA A 101 -21.22 3.32 6.13
CA ALA A 101 -19.95 3.83 5.60
C ALA A 101 -18.80 3.75 6.62
N VAL A 102 -19.05 4.08 7.90
CA VAL A 102 -18.04 3.97 8.97
C VAL A 102 -17.64 2.52 9.22
N VAL A 103 -18.61 1.60 9.26
CA VAL A 103 -18.33 0.17 9.47
C VAL A 103 -17.52 -0.41 8.31
N VAL A 104 -17.87 -0.06 7.06
CA VAL A 104 -17.13 -0.47 5.86
C VAL A 104 -15.70 0.08 5.91
N LEU A 105 -15.52 1.36 6.28
CA LEU A 105 -14.19 1.94 6.44
C LEU A 105 -13.38 1.22 7.53
N MET A 106 -14.00 0.93 8.67
CA MET A 106 -13.35 0.22 9.78
C MET A 106 -12.94 -1.19 9.36
N LEU A 107 -13.79 -1.89 8.62
CA LEU A 107 -13.49 -3.20 8.05
C LEU A 107 -12.35 -3.13 7.03
N TRP A 108 -12.35 -2.10 6.18
CA TRP A 108 -11.27 -1.87 5.22
C TRP A 108 -9.92 -1.66 5.91
N ILE A 109 -9.87 -0.81 6.94
CA ILE A 109 -8.65 -0.56 7.72
C ILE A 109 -8.20 -1.84 8.43
N TRP A 110 -9.14 -2.59 9.01
CA TRP A 110 -8.85 -3.85 9.69
C TRP A 110 -8.23 -4.88 8.74
N LEU A 111 -8.87 -5.12 7.59
CA LEU A 111 -8.35 -6.03 6.55
C LEU A 111 -7.00 -5.57 5.99
N SER A 112 -6.83 -4.27 5.76
CA SER A 112 -5.56 -3.69 5.31
C SER A 112 -4.43 -3.97 6.30
N THR A 113 -4.71 -3.83 7.60
CA THR A 113 -3.73 -4.13 8.67
C THR A 113 -3.34 -5.60 8.66
N VAL A 114 -4.32 -6.51 8.53
CA VAL A 114 -4.06 -7.95 8.44
C VAL A 114 -3.17 -8.28 7.24
N MET A 115 -3.44 -7.69 6.06
CA MET A 115 -2.64 -7.95 4.86
C MET A 115 -1.19 -7.44 4.97
N VAL A 116 -0.99 -6.30 5.62
CA VAL A 116 0.36 -5.76 5.88
C VAL A 116 1.14 -6.65 6.86
N LEU A 117 0.48 -7.10 7.93
CA LEU A 117 1.09 -8.04 8.88
C LEU A 117 1.42 -9.38 8.23
N LEU A 118 0.53 -9.89 7.36
CA LEU A 118 0.76 -11.12 6.63
C LEU A 118 1.97 -11.01 5.70
N GLY A 119 2.13 -9.88 5.01
CA GLY A 119 3.35 -9.60 4.23
C GLY A 119 4.61 -9.56 5.09
N ALA A 120 4.53 -9.02 6.31
CA ALA A 120 5.65 -9.01 7.26
C ALA A 120 6.02 -10.43 7.73
N GLU A 121 5.02 -11.26 8.03
CA GLU A 121 5.21 -12.67 8.44
C GLU A 121 5.86 -13.49 7.33
N VAL A 122 5.41 -13.31 6.08
CA VAL A 122 6.03 -13.94 4.90
C VAL A 122 7.50 -13.53 4.78
N ASN A 123 7.81 -12.25 5.00
CA ASN A 123 9.20 -11.79 4.97
C ASN A 123 10.03 -12.42 6.10
N ALA A 124 9.50 -12.47 7.32
CA ALA A 124 10.16 -13.05 8.47
C ALA A 124 10.45 -14.57 8.28
N GLU A 125 9.52 -15.32 7.70
CA GLU A 125 9.70 -16.74 7.42
C GLU A 125 10.72 -16.99 6.30
N LEU A 126 10.75 -16.15 5.27
CA LEU A 126 11.77 -16.23 4.22
C LEU A 126 13.18 -15.95 4.74
N ASP A 127 13.32 -14.96 5.62
CA ASP A 127 14.59 -14.68 6.30
C ASP A 127 15.00 -15.85 7.20
N ARG A 128 14.06 -16.44 7.93
CA ARG A 128 14.31 -17.62 8.78
C ARG A 128 14.81 -18.82 7.98
N ARG A 129 14.19 -19.09 6.82
CA ARG A 129 14.63 -20.17 5.90
C ARG A 129 15.99 -19.89 5.30
N SER A 130 16.26 -18.64 4.95
CA SER A 130 17.55 -18.21 4.41
C SER A 130 18.67 -18.35 5.44
N ALA A 131 18.41 -17.98 6.70
CA ALA A 131 19.34 -18.18 7.81
C ALA A 131 19.60 -19.67 8.09
N ALA A 132 18.55 -20.51 8.13
CA ALA A 132 18.67 -21.95 8.34
C ALA A 132 19.49 -22.65 7.23
N ARG A 133 19.42 -22.17 5.98
CA ARG A 133 20.25 -22.66 4.85
C ARG A 133 21.71 -22.24 4.94
N ARG A 134 22.02 -21.12 5.60
CA ARG A 134 23.39 -20.60 5.73
C ARG A 134 24.19 -21.25 6.86
N SER A 135 23.54 -21.90 7.83
CA SER A 135 24.23 -22.67 8.88
C SER A 135 24.53 -24.10 8.38
N PRO A 136 25.80 -24.45 8.09
CA PRO A 136 26.19 -25.84 7.93
C PRO A 136 26.18 -26.44 9.33
N VAL A 137 25.21 -27.32 9.62
CA VAL A 137 25.33 -28.20 10.78
C VAL A 137 26.40 -29.23 10.42
N PRO A 138 27.59 -29.26 11.07
CA PRO A 138 28.42 -30.44 11.02
C PRO A 138 27.68 -31.51 11.81
N ALA A 139 27.27 -32.58 11.15
CA ALA A 139 26.89 -33.80 11.84
C ALA A 139 28.13 -34.32 12.58
N VAL A 140 28.11 -34.22 13.91
CA VAL A 140 29.03 -34.92 14.81
C VAL A 140 28.19 -35.76 15.75
#